data_AF-A0A1G7JXI5-F1
#
_entry.id   AF-A0A1G7JXI5-F1
#
_cell.length_a   1.000
_cell.length_b   1.000
_cell.length_c   1.000
_cell.angle_alpha   90.00
_cell.angle_beta   90.00
_cell.angle_gamma   90.00
#
_symmetry.space_group_name_H-M   'P 1'
#
loop_
_entity.id
_entity.type
_entity.pdbx_description
1 polymer ?
#
loop_
_entity_poly.entity_id
_entity_poly.type
_entity_poly.pdbx_seq_one_letter_code
_entity_poly.pdbx_strand_id
1 'polypeptide(L)' 'MGKVFVQITAEHRVTGEIRPLSLRWKNGRVYPIDRILDVRPAASLKGGGQGMRYTCRIAGKEVYLFCDEGRWFIER' A
#
# COMPACT_ATOMS: atom_id res chain seq x y z
N MET A 1 6.36 10.44 14.17
CA MET A 1 6.22 10.06 12.75
C MET A 1 4.94 9.24 12.60
N GLY A 2 4.02 9.60 11.70
CA GLY A 2 2.64 9.05 11.71
C GLY A 2 2.32 8.16 10.51
N LYS A 3 1.40 7.20 10.69
CA LYS A 3 0.74 6.47 9.60
C LYS A 3 -0.25 7.40 8.91
N VAL A 4 -0.25 7.44 7.58
CA VAL A 4 -1.30 8.12 6.80
C VAL A 4 -2.13 7.05 6.12
N PHE A 5 -3.32 6.80 6.67
CA PHE A 5 -4.28 5.87 6.08
C PHE A 5 -4.78 6.41 4.74
N VAL A 6 -4.87 5.51 3.76
CA VAL A 6 -5.24 5.80 2.37
C VAL A 6 -6.26 4.79 1.89
N GLN A 7 -7.12 5.21 0.97
CA GLN A 7 -8.02 4.30 0.30
C GLN A 7 -7.27 3.66 -0.88
N ILE A 8 -7.26 2.32 -0.92
CA ILE A 8 -6.66 1.53 -1.99
C ILE A 8 -7.76 0.72 -2.67
N THR A 9 -7.77 0.74 -4.00
CA THR A 9 -8.47 -0.29 -4.79
C THR A 9 -7.49 -1.44 -5.00
N ALA A 10 -7.87 -2.64 -4.60
CA ALA A 10 -7.04 -3.84 -4.75
C ALA A 10 -7.84 -5.01 -5.32
N GLU A 11 -7.17 -5.85 -6.10
CA GLU A 11 -7.68 -7.12 -6.58
C GLU A 11 -7.26 -8.23 -5.59
N HIS A 12 -8.24 -8.99 -5.12
CA HIS A 12 -8.01 -10.18 -4.29
C HIS A 12 -7.99 -11.40 -5.21
N ARG A 13 -6.83 -12.04 -5.33
CA ARG A 13 -6.63 -13.18 -6.23
C ARG A 13 -6.98 -14.49 -5.53
N VAL A 14 -7.35 -15.49 -6.32
CA VAL A 14 -7.62 -16.86 -5.83
C VAL A 14 -6.42 -17.51 -5.15
N THR A 15 -5.20 -17.02 -5.40
CA THR A 15 -3.97 -17.46 -4.73
C THR A 15 -3.82 -16.92 -3.30
N GLY A 16 -4.70 -16.02 -2.87
CA GLY A 16 -4.60 -15.30 -1.59
C GLY A 16 -3.76 -14.01 -1.66
N GLU A 17 -3.14 -13.72 -2.80
CA GLU A 17 -2.42 -12.47 -3.02
C GLU A 17 -3.38 -11.29 -3.17
N ILE A 18 -3.03 -10.15 -2.56
CA ILE A 18 -3.74 -8.89 -2.74
C ILE A 18 -2.89 -7.98 -3.61
N ARG A 19 -3.42 -7.62 -4.78
CA ARG A 19 -2.74 -6.75 -5.75
C ARG A 19 -3.33 -5.34 -5.69
N PRO A 20 -2.62 -4.34 -5.14
CA PRO A 20 -3.11 -2.97 -5.18
C PRO A 20 -3.06 -2.43 -6.62
N LEU A 21 -4.14 -1.75 -7.04
CA LEU A 21 -4.33 -1.22 -8.40
C LEU A 21 -4.27 0.32 -8.45
N SER A 22 -4.84 1.00 -7.46
CA SER A 22 -4.81 2.45 -7.39
C SER A 22 -4.95 2.99 -5.98
N LEU A 23 -4.34 4.14 -5.73
CA LEU A 23 -4.43 4.90 -4.49
C LEU A 23 -5.34 6.12 -4.69
N ARG A 24 -6.37 6.24 -3.85
CA ARG A 24 -7.19 7.46 -3.77
C ARG A 24 -6.69 8.31 -2.62
N TRP A 25 -6.17 9.49 -2.96
CA TRP A 25 -5.66 10.45 -1.98
C TRP A 25 -6.78 11.28 -1.36
N LYS A 26 -6.49 11.96 -0.25
CA LYS A 26 -7.48 12.71 0.55
C LYS A 26 -8.28 13.75 -0.23
N ASN A 27 -7.72 14.30 -1.31
CA ASN A 27 -8.40 15.24 -2.20
C ASN A 27 -9.32 14.56 -3.24
N GLY A 28 -9.55 13.25 -3.12
CA GLY A 28 -10.34 12.46 -4.05
C GLY A 28 -9.59 12.04 -5.32
N ARG A 29 -8.37 12.56 -5.57
CA ARG A 29 -7.58 12.21 -6.75
C ARG A 29 -7.12 10.77 -6.67
N VAL A 30 -7.33 10.04 -7.77
CA VAL A 30 -6.91 8.64 -7.92
C VAL A 30 -5.59 8.60 -8.67
N TYR A 31 -4.65 7.83 -8.14
CA TYR A 31 -3.34 7.57 -8.72
C TYR A 31 -3.24 6.08 -9.03
N PRO A 32 -3.18 5.68 -10.31
CA PRO A 32 -2.90 4.30 -10.69
C PRO A 32 -1.54 3.85 -10.17
N ILE A 33 -1.44 2.57 -9.81
CA ILE A 33 -0.16 1.94 -9.50
C ILE A 33 0.43 1.42 -10.81
N ASP A 34 1.52 2.07 -11.25
CA ASP A 34 2.18 1.77 -12.51
C ASP A 34 2.82 0.38 -12.48
N ARG A 35 3.45 0.04 -11.34
CA ARG A 35 4.13 -1.24 -11.15
C ARG A 35 4.26 -1.56 -9.67
N ILE A 36 4.17 -2.84 -9.33
CA ILE A 36 4.60 -3.37 -8.04
C ILE A 36 6.02 -3.92 -8.22
N LEU A 37 6.96 -3.39 -7.45
CA LEU A 37 8.39 -3.73 -7.52
C LEU A 37 8.76 -4.85 -6.54
N ASP A 38 8.11 -4.89 -5.39
CA ASP A 38 8.41 -5.83 -4.31
C ASP A 38 7.20 -5.98 -3.38
N VAL A 39 7.01 -7.19 -2.84
CA VAL A 39 5.95 -7.51 -1.87
C VAL A 39 6.54 -8.43 -0.81
N ARG A 40 6.50 -8.02 0.46
CA ARG A 40 7.05 -8.83 1.56
C ARG A 40 6.33 -8.57 2.88
N PRO A 41 6.30 -9.56 3.80
CA PRO A 41 5.97 -9.30 5.19
C PRO A 41 6.98 -8.29 5.76
N ALA A 42 6.48 -7.25 6.41
CA ALA A 42 7.34 -6.29 7.07
C ALA A 42 6.64 -5.78 8.33
N ALA A 43 7.34 -5.86 9.46
CA ALA A 43 6.90 -5.14 10.64
C ALA A 43 6.89 -3.63 10.32
N SER A 44 5.78 -2.95 10.57
CA SER A 44 5.78 -1.48 10.53
C SER A 44 6.75 -1.01 11.60
N LEU A 45 7.87 -0.44 11.15
CA LEU A 45 9.05 -0.13 11.98
C LEU A 45 8.73 0.81 13.16
N LYS A 46 7.60 1.54 13.09
CA LYS A 46 7.23 2.55 14.08
C LYS A 46 5.92 2.26 14.82
N GLY A 47 5.13 1.28 14.40
CA GLY A 47 3.78 1.06 14.90
C GLY A 47 3.46 -0.37 15.33
N GLY A 48 4.43 -1.27 15.34
CA GLY A 48 4.25 -2.65 15.84
C GLY A 48 3.31 -3.54 15.02
N GLY A 49 2.93 -3.14 13.80
CA GLY A 49 2.00 -3.90 12.95
C GLY A 49 2.69 -4.99 12.14
N GLN A 50 2.07 -6.17 12.05
CA GLN A 50 2.53 -7.31 11.24
C GLN A 50 1.79 -7.29 9.88
N GLY A 51 2.20 -6.38 9.00
CA GLY A 51 1.54 -6.17 7.71
C GLY A 51 2.37 -6.63 6.50
N MET A 52 1.72 -6.62 5.34
CA MET A 52 2.40 -6.72 4.06
C MET A 52 2.85 -5.34 3.59
N ARG A 53 4.12 -5.20 3.20
CA ARG A 53 4.63 -4.01 2.51
C ARG A 53 4.71 -4.28 1.03
N TYR A 54 4.18 -3.33 0.26
CA TYR A 54 4.26 -3.28 -1.19
C TYR A 54 5.14 -2.08 -1.57
N THR A 55 6.21 -2.34 -2.29
CA THR A 55 6.97 -1.28 -2.95
C THR A 55 6.35 -1.06 -4.32
N CYS A 56 5.72 0.08 -4.51
CA CYS A 56 5.00 0.42 -5.72
C CYS A 56 5.66 1.60 -6.43
N ARG A 57 5.47 1.69 -7.75
CA ARG A 57 5.71 2.90 -8.51
C ARG A 57 4.38 3.56 -8.84
N ILE A 58 4.23 4.82 -8.45
CA ILE A 58 3.02 5.62 -8.64
C ILE A 58 3.43 6.97 -9.19
N ALA A 59 2.93 7.34 -10.38
CA ALA A 59 3.31 8.56 -11.08
C ALA A 59 4.85 8.69 -11.21
N GLY A 60 5.53 7.58 -11.51
CA GLY A 60 6.98 7.53 -11.66
C GLY A 60 7.78 7.58 -10.35
N LYS A 61 7.15 7.69 -9.18
CA LYS A 61 7.83 7.71 -7.87
C LYS A 61 7.65 6.39 -7.12
N GLU A 62 8.68 5.99 -6.38
CA GLU A 62 8.58 4.85 -5.47
C GLU A 62 7.78 5.21 -4.22
N VAL A 63 6.83 4.36 -3.84
CA VAL A 63 5.93 4.54 -2.71
C VAL A 63 5.81 3.21 -1.96
N TYR A 64 6.02 3.25 -0.65
CA TYR A 64 5.78 2.10 0.22
C TYR A 64 4.35 2.13 0.75
N LEU A 65 3.54 1.16 0.31
CA LEU A 65 2.20 0.92 0.81
C LEU A 65 2.25 -0.23 1.81
N PHE A 66 1.57 -0.07 2.94
CA PHE A 66 1.45 -1.10 3.96
C PHE A 66 -0.02 -1.52 4.06
N CYS A 67 -0.25 -2.83 4.13
CA CYS A 67 -1.56 -3.42 4.39
C CYS A 67 -1.48 -4.23 5.68
N ASP A 68 -2.23 -3.81 6.69
CA ASP A 68 -2.27 -4.42 8.02
C ASP A 68 -3.73 -4.73 8.37
N GLU A 69 -4.08 -6.01 8.37
CA GLU A 69 -5.47 -6.48 8.57
C GLU A 69 -6.49 -5.76 7.67
N GLY A 70 -6.15 -5.58 6.39
CA GLY A 70 -7.00 -4.89 5.41
C GLY A 70 -6.98 -3.36 5.48
N ARG A 71 -6.28 -2.77 6.44
CA ARG A 71 -6.10 -1.31 6.54
C ARG A 71 -4.85 -0.89 5.79
N TRP A 72 -5.02 0.03 4.84
CA TRP A 72 -3.93 0.52 4.00
C TRP A 72 -3.39 1.87 4.48
N PHE A 73 -2.07 1.99 4.55
CA PHE A 73 -1.40 3.23 4.92
C PHE A 73 -0.04 3.41 4.24
N ILE A 74 0.45 4.64 4.23
CA ILE A 74 1.85 4.97 3.99
C ILE A 74 2.48 5.46 5.28
N GLU A 75 3.80 5.29 5.43
CA GLU A 75 4.56 5.93 6.50
C GLU A 75 5.06 7.31 6.03
N ARG A 76 4.95 8.32 6.91
CA ARG A 76 5.65 9.61 6.78
C ARG A 76 7.06 9.55 7.36
#